data_AF-A0A4S5CSK8-F1
#
_entry.id   AF-A0A4S5CSK8-F1
#
_cell.length_a   1.000
_cell.length_b   1.000
_cell.length_c   1.000
_cell.angle_alpha   90.00
_cell.angle_beta   90.00
_cell.angle_gamma   90.00
#
_symmetry.space_group_name_H-M   'P 1'
#
loop_
_entity.id
_entity.type
_entity.pdbx_description
1 polymer ?
#
loop_
_entity_poly.entity_id
_entity_poly.type
_entity_poly.pdbx_seq_one_letter_code
_entity_poly.pdbx_strand_id
1 'polypeptide(L)'
;MSALPIATNRYFDSHFGLPGVKLLPNEFYTTSEDMVLMTVLGSCVAACIHDPYAGIGGMNHFMLPDDGADAGAAASDSMRYGAYAMEVLINELIKAGGRRERFEAKVFGGAAVLAGMTTINIGDRNADFVRRYLALERIRITAEDLQDVHPRKVAFMPRTGRAMVKKLRLQVPGVTEREAALAREADRLRAARPRPHVELFAAKRPAAPQPARPRIELFGARGAAPGGAGGSSGSRAANPPAGSPYAANLSRKQEA
;
A
#
# COMPACT_ATOMS: atom_id res chain seq x y z
N MET A 1 -0.54 -1.94 -24.00
CA MET A 1 -1.31 -0.99 -23.17
C MET A 1 -2.19 -1.81 -22.27
N SER A 2 -2.00 -1.76 -20.95
CA SER A 2 -2.93 -2.40 -20.01
C SER A 2 -4.27 -1.66 -20.10
N ALA A 3 -5.35 -2.38 -20.36
CA ALA A 3 -6.69 -1.79 -20.38
C ALA A 3 -6.99 -1.21 -18.99
N LEU A 4 -7.56 -0.01 -18.93
CA LEU A 4 -7.99 0.60 -17.67
C LEU A 4 -9.00 -0.32 -16.97
N PRO A 5 -8.96 -0.45 -15.63
CA PRO A 5 -9.84 -1.36 -14.90
C PRO A 5 -11.25 -0.76 -14.71
N ILE A 6 -11.96 -0.57 -15.83
CA ILE A 6 -13.31 0.00 -15.86
C ILE A 6 -14.33 -1.10 -15.53
N ALA A 7 -15.24 -0.84 -14.58
CA ALA A 7 -16.31 -1.77 -14.24
C ALA A 7 -17.26 -1.98 -15.42
N THR A 8 -17.58 -3.25 -15.72
CA THR A 8 -18.42 -3.63 -16.87
C THR A 8 -19.77 -4.26 -16.46
N ASN A 9 -19.95 -4.55 -15.18
CA ASN A 9 -21.15 -5.22 -14.66
C ASN A 9 -22.34 -4.25 -14.54
N ARG A 10 -23.00 -4.01 -15.68
CA ARG A 10 -24.20 -3.18 -15.80
C ARG A 10 -25.46 -3.98 -15.48
N TYR A 11 -26.42 -3.34 -14.82
CA TYR A 11 -27.73 -3.92 -14.49
C TYR A 11 -28.77 -2.81 -14.33
N PHE A 12 -30.04 -3.17 -14.13
CA PHE A 12 -31.08 -2.20 -13.75
C PHE A 12 -31.38 -2.33 -12.26
N ASP A 13 -31.27 -1.23 -11.51
CA ASP A 13 -31.53 -1.22 -10.07
C ASP A 13 -33.00 -0.90 -9.79
N SER A 14 -33.76 -1.91 -9.39
CA SER A 14 -35.20 -1.76 -9.11
C SER A 14 -35.52 -0.94 -7.86
N HIS A 15 -34.56 -0.77 -6.94
CA HIS A 15 -34.77 0.04 -5.74
C HIS A 15 -34.69 1.54 -6.07
N PHE A 16 -33.77 1.90 -6.96
CA PHE A 16 -33.60 3.29 -7.41
C PHE A 16 -34.36 3.62 -8.69
N GLY A 17 -34.81 2.62 -9.45
CA GLY A 17 -35.44 2.82 -10.76
C GLY A 17 -34.48 3.37 -11.82
N LEU A 18 -33.17 3.12 -11.66
CA LEU A 18 -32.11 3.66 -12.49
C LEU A 18 -31.23 2.53 -13.07
N PRO A 19 -30.58 2.76 -14.22
CA PRO A 19 -29.43 1.93 -14.62
C PRO A 19 -28.39 1.92 -13.50
N GLY A 20 -27.65 0.81 -13.38
CA GLY A 20 -26.63 0.68 -12.35
C GLY A 20 -25.40 -0.09 -12.80
N VAL A 21 -24.29 0.16 -12.13
CA VAL A 21 -23.01 -0.54 -12.33
C VAL A 21 -22.53 -1.10 -11.01
N LYS A 22 -22.21 -2.39 -10.95
CA LYS A 22 -21.57 -3.01 -9.79
C LYS A 22 -20.07 -2.95 -9.96
N LEU A 23 -19.40 -2.33 -8.99
CA LEU A 23 -17.94 -2.29 -8.94
C LEU A 23 -17.43 -3.45 -8.10
N LEU A 24 -16.50 -4.20 -8.69
CA LEU A 24 -15.66 -5.18 -8.01
C LEU A 24 -14.37 -4.50 -7.51
N PRO A 25 -13.64 -5.11 -6.57
CA PRO A 25 -12.31 -4.67 -6.18
C PRO A 25 -11.43 -4.42 -7.38
N ASN A 26 -10.64 -3.36 -7.27
CA ASN A 26 -9.69 -2.87 -8.25
C ASN A 26 -10.34 -2.27 -9.51
N GLU A 27 -11.67 -2.12 -9.54
CA GLU A 27 -12.39 -1.43 -10.59
C GLU A 27 -12.74 0.01 -10.22
N PHE A 28 -12.95 0.83 -11.23
CA PHE A 28 -13.57 2.15 -11.11
C PHE A 28 -14.61 2.36 -12.20
N TYR A 29 -15.44 3.38 -12.02
CA TYR A 29 -16.38 3.81 -13.04
C TYR A 29 -16.65 5.32 -12.91
N THR A 30 -16.66 6.03 -14.03
CA THR A 30 -17.00 7.45 -14.13
C THR A 30 -18.17 7.64 -15.09
N THR A 31 -19.03 8.62 -14.81
CA THR A 31 -20.22 8.89 -15.63
C THR A 31 -20.82 10.26 -15.32
N SER A 32 -21.51 10.82 -16.30
CA SER A 32 -22.42 11.98 -16.16
C SER A 32 -23.90 11.57 -16.28
N GLU A 33 -24.17 10.29 -16.56
CA GLU A 33 -25.52 9.74 -16.70
C GLU A 33 -26.22 9.64 -15.34
N ASP A 34 -27.55 9.67 -15.38
CA ASP A 34 -28.37 9.44 -14.19
C ASP A 34 -28.44 7.93 -13.88
N MET A 35 -27.53 7.46 -13.04
CA MET A 35 -27.38 6.05 -12.70
C MET A 35 -26.84 5.84 -11.28
N VAL A 36 -26.85 4.59 -10.82
CA VAL A 36 -26.31 4.18 -9.53
C VAL A 36 -25.04 3.33 -9.66
N LEU A 37 -23.97 3.73 -9.00
CA LEU A 37 -22.79 2.89 -8.80
C LEU A 37 -22.92 2.17 -7.47
N MET A 38 -22.81 0.84 -7.50
CA MET A 38 -22.97 0.00 -6.32
C MET A 38 -21.71 -0.78 -6.01
N THR A 39 -21.40 -0.92 -4.72
CA THR A 39 -20.41 -1.89 -4.28
C THR A 39 -20.66 -2.39 -2.86
N VAL A 40 -19.95 -3.46 -2.48
CA VAL A 40 -19.95 -4.03 -1.13
C VAL A 40 -18.52 -4.03 -0.64
N LEU A 41 -18.31 -3.45 0.54
CA LEU A 41 -17.00 -3.20 1.15
C LEU A 41 -16.95 -3.89 2.50
N GLY A 42 -15.88 -4.63 2.80
CA GLY A 42 -15.43 -4.79 4.18
C GLY A 42 -14.15 -3.98 4.36
N SER A 43 -12.96 -4.61 4.37
CA SER A 43 -11.67 -3.91 4.55
C SER A 43 -11.31 -2.97 3.40
N CYS A 44 -11.81 -3.20 2.19
CA CYS A 44 -11.66 -2.27 1.06
C CYS A 44 -12.27 -0.89 1.35
N VAL A 45 -11.81 0.12 0.60
CA VAL A 45 -12.40 1.46 0.62
C VAL A 45 -12.88 1.85 -0.77
N ALA A 46 -14.01 2.55 -0.83
CA ALA A 46 -14.48 3.22 -2.03
C ALA A 46 -14.39 4.74 -1.84
N ALA A 47 -13.75 5.41 -2.80
CA ALA A 47 -13.84 6.86 -2.94
C ALA A 47 -14.87 7.19 -4.03
N CYS A 48 -15.87 7.99 -3.65
CA CYS A 48 -16.88 8.55 -4.53
C CYS A 48 -16.54 10.02 -4.76
N ILE A 49 -16.18 10.41 -5.98
CA ILE A 49 -15.81 11.80 -6.30
C ILE A 49 -16.83 12.36 -7.27
N HIS A 50 -17.21 13.63 -7.05
CA HIS A 50 -18.25 14.30 -7.82
C HIS A 50 -17.92 15.78 -8.03
N ASP A 51 -18.21 16.30 -9.23
CA ASP A 51 -18.28 17.72 -9.54
C ASP A 51 -19.75 18.17 -9.57
N PRO A 52 -20.21 18.97 -8.59
CA PRO A 52 -21.61 19.40 -8.49
C PRO A 52 -22.06 20.33 -9.61
N TYR A 53 -21.13 20.99 -10.29
CA TYR A 53 -21.46 21.93 -11.37
C TYR A 53 -21.51 21.22 -12.72
N ALA A 54 -20.60 20.28 -12.95
CA ALA A 54 -20.58 19.49 -14.19
C ALA A 54 -21.62 18.35 -14.18
N GLY A 55 -22.09 17.93 -13.00
CA GLY A 55 -22.99 16.78 -12.87
C GLY A 55 -22.31 15.46 -13.23
N ILE A 56 -21.00 15.39 -12.97
CA ILE A 56 -20.15 14.23 -13.28
C ILE A 56 -19.63 13.66 -11.98
N GLY A 57 -19.56 12.34 -11.89
CA GLY A 57 -18.89 11.71 -10.78
C GLY A 57 -18.42 10.30 -11.12
N GLY A 58 -17.80 9.69 -10.15
CA GLY A 58 -17.33 8.32 -10.26
C GLY A 58 -17.01 7.72 -8.91
N MET A 59 -16.86 6.41 -8.93
CA MET A 59 -16.52 5.63 -7.75
C MET A 59 -15.37 4.69 -8.12
N ASN A 60 -14.44 4.49 -7.18
CA ASN A 60 -13.51 3.36 -7.25
C ASN A 60 -13.80 2.38 -6.11
N HIS A 61 -13.19 1.20 -6.19
CA HIS A 61 -13.15 0.24 -5.11
C HIS A 61 -11.73 -0.29 -5.03
N PHE A 62 -10.94 0.16 -4.06
CA PHE A 62 -9.54 -0.26 -3.93
C PHE A 62 -9.31 -1.01 -2.62
N MET A 63 -8.30 -1.89 -2.65
CA MET A 63 -7.73 -2.55 -1.48
C MET A 63 -6.21 -2.40 -1.58
N LEU A 64 -5.57 -1.93 -0.52
CA LEU A 64 -4.10 -1.92 -0.48
C LEU A 64 -3.58 -3.35 -0.24
N PRO A 65 -2.50 -3.78 -0.92
CA PRO A 65 -1.78 -5.00 -0.54
C PRO A 65 -1.29 -4.94 0.91
N ASP A 66 -0.98 -6.08 1.52
CA ASP A 66 -0.27 -6.06 2.79
C ASP A 66 1.21 -5.76 2.54
N ASP A 67 1.76 -4.69 3.13
CA ASP A 67 3.18 -4.35 2.99
C ASP A 67 4.06 -5.24 3.88
N GLY A 68 3.49 -5.96 4.85
CA GLY A 68 4.25 -6.58 5.94
C GLY A 68 4.84 -5.53 6.89
N ALA A 69 5.72 -5.95 7.81
CA ALA A 69 6.28 -5.09 8.87
C ALA A 69 7.21 -3.96 8.35
N ASP A 70 7.55 -3.93 7.07
CA ASP A 70 8.44 -2.91 6.47
C ASP A 70 7.66 -1.67 6.00
N ALA A 71 6.89 -1.06 6.91
CA ALA A 71 6.14 0.17 6.67
C ALA A 71 7.03 1.43 6.47
N GLY A 72 8.35 1.30 6.63
CA GLY A 72 9.32 2.40 6.59
C GLY A 72 10.00 2.64 5.24
N ALA A 73 9.78 1.79 4.23
CA ALA A 73 10.38 1.99 2.91
C ALA A 73 9.66 3.13 2.15
N ALA A 74 10.42 4.11 1.68
CA ALA A 74 9.90 5.21 0.87
C ALA A 74 9.07 4.68 -0.32
N ALA A 75 7.77 5.03 -0.31
CA ALA A 75 6.74 4.55 -1.23
C ALA A 75 6.57 3.02 -1.23
N SER A 76 5.96 2.48 -0.17
CA SER A 76 5.52 1.08 -0.14
C SER A 76 4.63 0.74 -1.35
N ASP A 77 4.64 -0.51 -1.80
CA ASP A 77 3.85 -0.95 -2.94
C ASP A 77 2.36 -0.69 -2.75
N SER A 78 1.89 -0.73 -1.50
CA SER A 78 0.53 -0.32 -1.16
C SER A 78 0.24 1.11 -1.52
N MET A 79 1.07 2.05 -1.08
CA MET A 79 0.85 3.46 -1.37
C MET A 79 0.80 3.73 -2.87
N ARG A 80 1.66 3.06 -3.66
CA ARG A 80 1.64 3.14 -5.13
C ARG A 80 0.33 2.63 -5.71
N TYR A 81 -0.17 1.52 -5.18
CA TYR A 81 -1.42 0.90 -5.63
C TYR A 81 -2.63 1.80 -5.37
N GLY A 82 -2.79 2.26 -4.13
CA GLY A 82 -3.86 3.18 -3.76
C GLY A 82 -3.80 4.48 -4.56
N ALA A 83 -2.59 5.04 -4.73
CA ALA A 83 -2.39 6.26 -5.51
C ALA A 83 -2.82 6.06 -6.96
N TYR A 84 -2.46 4.94 -7.59
CA TYR A 84 -2.90 4.62 -8.95
C TYR A 84 -4.44 4.56 -9.05
N ALA A 85 -5.12 3.88 -8.13
CA ALA A 85 -6.58 3.76 -8.15
C ALA A 85 -7.29 5.11 -8.00
N MET A 86 -6.74 6.03 -7.21
CA MET A 86 -7.27 7.39 -7.05
C MET A 86 -6.94 8.29 -8.24
N GLU A 87 -5.70 8.24 -8.74
CA GLU A 87 -5.25 9.00 -9.91
C GLU A 87 -6.08 8.66 -11.15
N VAL A 88 -6.32 7.37 -11.41
CA VAL A 88 -7.12 6.94 -12.56
C VAL A 88 -8.53 7.52 -12.46
N LEU A 89 -9.18 7.42 -11.30
CA LEU A 89 -10.51 7.97 -11.10
C LEU A 89 -10.55 9.49 -11.35
N ILE A 90 -9.65 10.24 -10.72
CA ILE A 90 -9.58 11.70 -10.83
C ILE A 90 -9.33 12.13 -12.28
N ASN A 91 -8.38 11.48 -12.96
CA ASN A 91 -8.03 11.82 -14.34
C ASN A 91 -9.19 11.52 -15.31
N GLU A 92 -9.92 10.43 -15.11
CA GLU A 92 -11.11 10.13 -15.93
C GLU A 92 -12.25 11.11 -15.67
N LEU A 93 -12.41 11.62 -14.44
CA LEU A 93 -13.38 12.70 -14.16
C LEU A 93 -12.98 14.02 -14.84
N ILE A 94 -11.70 14.36 -14.84
CA ILE A 94 -11.19 15.54 -15.54
C ILE A 94 -11.41 15.40 -17.06
N LYS A 95 -11.10 14.24 -17.64
CA LYS A 95 -11.35 13.96 -19.06
C LYS A 95 -12.82 14.03 -19.43
N ALA A 96 -13.71 13.65 -18.52
CA ALA A 96 -15.16 13.80 -18.71
C ALA A 96 -15.65 15.26 -18.63
N GLY A 97 -14.79 16.22 -18.26
CA GLY A 97 -15.10 17.64 -18.17
C GLY A 97 -15.21 18.19 -16.75
N GLY A 98 -14.90 17.38 -15.74
CA GLY A 98 -14.86 17.79 -14.34
C GLY A 98 -13.69 18.72 -14.03
N ARG A 99 -13.88 19.64 -13.09
CA ARG A 99 -12.81 20.54 -12.62
C ARG A 99 -12.34 20.13 -11.24
N ARG A 100 -11.04 19.85 -11.10
CA ARG A 100 -10.43 19.31 -9.89
C ARG A 100 -10.76 20.13 -8.64
N GLU A 101 -10.71 21.46 -8.76
CA GLU A 101 -10.99 22.42 -7.70
C GLU A 101 -12.45 22.41 -7.21
N ARG A 102 -13.36 21.78 -7.96
CA ARG A 102 -14.79 21.61 -7.62
C ARG A 102 -15.10 20.24 -7.06
N PHE A 103 -14.15 19.31 -7.09
CA PHE A 103 -14.40 17.95 -6.67
C PHE A 103 -14.71 17.88 -5.17
N GLU A 104 -15.77 17.13 -4.88
CA GLU A 104 -16.15 16.73 -3.54
C GLU A 104 -16.06 15.21 -3.44
N ALA A 105 -15.53 14.72 -2.33
CA ALA A 105 -15.35 13.30 -2.08
C ALA A 105 -16.27 12.80 -0.97
N LYS A 106 -16.74 11.55 -1.11
CA LYS A 106 -17.34 10.76 -0.04
C LYS A 106 -16.65 9.41 0.02
N VAL A 107 -16.29 8.95 1.22
CA VAL A 107 -15.47 7.75 1.39
C VAL A 107 -16.11 6.76 2.34
N PHE A 108 -16.08 5.49 1.97
CA PHE A 108 -16.80 4.43 2.69
C PHE A 108 -15.97 3.15 2.74
N GLY A 109 -16.17 2.31 3.76
CA GLY A 109 -15.52 0.99 3.87
C GLY A 109 -14.50 0.90 5.00
N GLY A 110 -13.42 0.15 4.81
CA GLY A 110 -12.35 0.00 5.81
C GLY A 110 -12.72 -0.86 7.01
N ALA A 111 -13.76 -1.69 6.92
CA ALA A 111 -14.22 -2.50 8.04
C ALA A 111 -13.28 -3.66 8.40
N ALA A 112 -13.15 -3.96 9.69
CA ALA A 112 -12.40 -5.10 10.21
C ALA A 112 -13.24 -6.39 10.18
N VAL A 113 -13.39 -7.00 9.00
CA VAL A 113 -14.30 -8.15 8.78
C VAL A 113 -13.65 -9.53 8.93
N LEU A 114 -12.32 -9.60 8.99
CA LEU A 114 -11.57 -10.84 9.22
C LEU A 114 -11.08 -10.87 10.67
N ALA A 115 -11.55 -11.85 11.44
CA ALA A 115 -11.06 -12.12 12.79
C ALA A 115 -9.71 -12.86 12.71
N GLY A 116 -8.62 -12.11 12.84
CA GLY A 116 -7.25 -12.60 12.89
C GLY A 116 -6.30 -11.42 13.10
N MET A 117 -5.27 -11.59 13.94
CA MET A 117 -4.38 -10.50 14.38
C MET A 117 -3.67 -9.73 13.25
N THR A 118 -3.68 -10.24 12.00
CA THR A 118 -3.04 -9.59 10.83
C THR A 118 -3.98 -8.73 9.99
N THR A 119 -5.30 -8.98 10.02
CA THR A 119 -6.29 -8.28 9.18
C THR A 119 -6.87 -7.03 9.83
N ILE A 120 -6.68 -6.86 11.14
CA ILE A 120 -7.06 -5.66 11.90
C ILE A 120 -6.38 -4.40 11.30
N ASN A 121 -5.25 -4.53 10.61
CA ASN A 121 -4.51 -3.39 10.07
C ASN A 121 -4.90 -2.96 8.64
N ILE A 122 -5.59 -3.79 7.84
CA ILE A 122 -5.81 -3.48 6.41
C ILE A 122 -6.87 -2.39 6.25
N GLY A 123 -8.01 -2.54 6.93
CA GLY A 123 -9.10 -1.56 6.87
C GLY A 123 -8.68 -0.17 7.34
N ASP A 124 -7.96 -0.11 8.45
CA ASP A 124 -7.40 1.13 9.00
C ASP A 124 -6.38 1.77 8.05
N ARG A 125 -5.46 0.98 7.47
CA ARG A 125 -4.50 1.47 6.47
C ARG A 125 -5.19 2.03 5.23
N ASN A 126 -6.25 1.38 4.75
CA ASN A 126 -7.02 1.86 3.60
C ASN A 126 -7.73 3.19 3.91
N ALA A 127 -8.31 3.30 5.10
CA ALA A 127 -8.97 4.51 5.58
C ALA A 127 -7.97 5.68 5.75
N ASP A 128 -6.83 5.43 6.38
CA ASP A 128 -5.79 6.45 6.56
C ASP A 128 -5.14 6.87 5.25
N PHE A 129 -4.97 5.92 4.32
CA PHE A 129 -4.50 6.23 2.98
C PHE A 129 -5.46 7.17 2.24
N VAL A 130 -6.77 6.86 2.19
CA VAL A 130 -7.72 7.69 1.42
C VAL A 130 -7.82 9.10 1.97
N ARG A 131 -7.84 9.24 3.31
CA ARG A 131 -7.88 10.55 3.97
C ARG A 131 -6.65 11.39 3.64
N ARG A 132 -5.45 10.80 3.77
CA ARG A 132 -4.20 11.50 3.44
C ARG A 132 -4.11 11.86 1.97
N TYR A 133 -4.47 10.94 1.07
CA TYR A 133 -4.42 11.18 -0.36
C TYR A 133 -5.36 12.32 -0.76
N LEU A 134 -6.63 12.30 -0.31
CA LEU A 134 -7.59 13.37 -0.62
C LEU A 134 -7.17 14.73 -0.04
N ALA A 135 -6.57 14.74 1.16
CA ALA A 135 -6.03 15.96 1.75
C ALA A 135 -4.87 16.54 0.93
N LEU A 136 -3.94 15.70 0.46
CA LEU A 136 -2.84 16.11 -0.42
C LEU A 136 -3.36 16.70 -1.73
N GLU A 137 -4.38 16.06 -2.32
CA GLU A 137 -5.02 16.53 -3.54
C GLU A 137 -6.01 17.69 -3.36
N ARG A 138 -6.16 18.19 -2.12
CA ARG A 138 -7.06 19.27 -1.73
C ARG A 138 -8.53 19.03 -2.12
N ILE A 139 -8.94 17.76 -2.17
CA ILE A 139 -10.33 17.36 -2.41
C ILE A 139 -11.01 17.21 -1.06
N ARG A 140 -12.04 18.01 -0.81
CA ARG A 140 -12.76 17.99 0.48
C ARG A 140 -13.60 16.73 0.61
N ILE A 141 -13.49 16.06 1.77
CA ILE A 141 -14.40 14.98 2.15
C ILE A 141 -15.67 15.60 2.72
N THR A 142 -16.81 15.41 2.07
CA THR A 142 -18.12 15.93 2.50
C THR A 142 -18.92 14.92 3.33
N ALA A 143 -18.58 13.63 3.24
CA ALA A 143 -19.11 12.58 4.10
C ALA A 143 -18.15 11.40 4.16
N GLU A 144 -18.08 10.74 5.32
CA GLU A 144 -17.36 9.48 5.45
C GLU A 144 -18.07 8.50 6.40
N ASP A 145 -18.00 7.20 6.08
CA ASP A 145 -18.32 6.09 7.00
C ASP A 145 -17.26 5.01 6.80
N LEU A 146 -16.14 5.19 7.50
CA LEU A 146 -14.94 4.36 7.44
C LEU A 146 -14.78 3.50 8.70
N GLN A 147 -13.92 2.49 8.64
CA GLN A 147 -13.54 1.64 9.78
C GLN A 147 -14.73 0.83 10.30
N ASP A 148 -14.88 0.54 11.59
CA ASP A 148 -15.94 -0.32 12.17
C ASP A 148 -15.78 -1.81 11.83
N VAL A 149 -16.59 -2.68 12.45
CA VAL A 149 -16.58 -4.14 12.26
C VAL A 149 -17.54 -4.60 11.15
N HIS A 150 -18.40 -3.71 10.67
CA HIS A 150 -19.49 -4.06 9.78
C HIS A 150 -19.13 -3.84 8.30
N PRO A 151 -19.29 -4.85 7.43
CA PRO A 151 -19.29 -4.61 5.99
C PRO A 151 -20.40 -3.63 5.60
N ARG A 152 -20.22 -2.93 4.49
CA ARG A 152 -21.15 -1.90 4.00
C ARG A 152 -21.50 -2.11 2.55
N LYS A 153 -22.79 -2.02 2.23
CA LYS A 153 -23.26 -1.82 0.86
C LYS A 153 -23.35 -0.33 0.60
N VAL A 154 -22.70 0.14 -0.45
CA VAL A 154 -22.68 1.55 -0.86
C VAL A 154 -23.42 1.68 -2.19
N ALA A 155 -24.30 2.68 -2.25
CA ALA A 155 -24.95 3.17 -3.45
C ALA A 155 -24.57 4.63 -3.67
N PHE A 156 -24.00 4.95 -4.82
CA PHE A 156 -23.59 6.30 -5.16
C PHE A 156 -24.27 6.75 -6.46
N MET A 157 -24.87 7.94 -6.46
CA MET A 157 -25.46 8.56 -7.65
C MET A 157 -24.52 9.67 -8.14
N PRO A 158 -23.67 9.40 -9.16
CA PRO A 158 -22.57 10.29 -9.53
C PRO A 158 -23.02 11.68 -9.97
N ARG A 159 -24.15 11.76 -10.67
CA ARG A 159 -24.72 13.01 -11.16
C ARG A 159 -25.09 13.99 -10.05
N THR A 160 -25.55 13.49 -8.90
CA THR A 160 -26.03 14.32 -7.78
C THR A 160 -25.08 14.32 -6.58
N GLY A 161 -24.05 13.48 -6.60
CA GLY A 161 -23.17 13.26 -5.46
C GLY A 161 -23.84 12.57 -4.27
N ARG A 162 -25.10 12.12 -4.37
CA ARG A 162 -25.80 11.43 -3.28
C ARG A 162 -25.21 10.05 -3.05
N ALA A 163 -25.08 9.67 -1.78
CA ALA A 163 -24.61 8.35 -1.39
C ALA A 163 -25.55 7.77 -0.32
N MET A 164 -25.79 6.47 -0.39
CA MET A 164 -26.52 5.71 0.62
C MET A 164 -25.67 4.54 1.06
N VAL A 165 -25.59 4.35 2.38
CA VAL A 165 -24.78 3.31 2.99
C VAL A 165 -25.69 2.43 3.84
N LYS A 166 -25.58 1.13 3.64
CA LYS A 166 -26.24 0.13 4.50
C LYS A 166 -25.19 -0.75 5.14
N LYS A 167 -25.04 -0.64 6.46
CA LYS A 167 -24.25 -1.59 7.24
C LYS A 167 -24.90 -2.97 7.16
N LEU A 168 -24.08 -3.96 6.89
CA LEU A 168 -24.47 -5.36 6.76
C LEU A 168 -24.09 -6.10 8.05
N ARG A 169 -24.80 -7.20 8.34
CA ARG A 169 -24.45 -8.05 9.48
C ARG A 169 -23.10 -8.73 9.20
N LEU A 170 -22.26 -8.90 10.22
CA LEU A 170 -20.90 -9.47 10.11
C LEU A 170 -20.81 -10.80 9.34
N GLN A 171 -21.89 -11.58 9.29
CA GLN A 171 -21.97 -12.85 8.56
C GLN A 171 -22.62 -12.71 7.18
N VAL A 172 -22.25 -11.73 6.36
CA VAL A 172 -22.65 -11.77 4.95
C VAL A 172 -21.89 -12.91 4.27
N PRO A 173 -22.56 -13.98 3.80
CA PRO A 173 -21.88 -15.06 3.11
C PRO A 173 -21.11 -14.51 1.91
N GLY A 174 -19.84 -14.88 1.79
CA GLY A 174 -18.97 -14.49 0.68
C GLY A 174 -18.16 -13.20 0.87
N VAL A 175 -18.47 -12.30 1.83
CA VAL A 175 -17.61 -11.10 2.05
C VAL A 175 -16.25 -11.51 2.61
N THR A 176 -16.23 -12.28 3.69
CA THR A 176 -14.99 -12.76 4.32
C THR A 176 -14.15 -13.62 3.37
N GLU A 177 -14.79 -14.53 2.62
CA GLU A 177 -14.11 -15.38 1.63
C GLU A 177 -13.52 -14.57 0.49
N ARG A 178 -14.28 -13.58 -0.02
CA ARG A 178 -13.81 -12.67 -1.06
C ARG A 178 -12.63 -11.85 -0.59
N GLU A 179 -12.66 -11.32 0.62
CA GLU A 179 -11.54 -10.55 1.15
C GLU A 179 -10.29 -11.39 1.35
N ALA A 180 -10.44 -12.61 1.87
CA ALA A 180 -9.31 -13.53 1.96
C ALA A 180 -8.76 -13.88 0.57
N ALA A 181 -9.61 -14.00 -0.45
CA ALA A 181 -9.17 -14.23 -1.83
C ALA A 181 -8.42 -13.02 -2.41
N LEU A 182 -8.93 -11.80 -2.20
CA LEU A 182 -8.29 -10.56 -2.65
C LEU A 182 -6.93 -10.35 -2.00
N ALA A 183 -6.83 -10.57 -0.69
CA ALA A 183 -5.56 -10.47 0.03
C ALA A 183 -4.50 -11.44 -0.55
N ARG A 184 -4.89 -12.72 -0.77
CA ARG A 184 -4.00 -13.71 -1.39
C ARG A 184 -3.59 -13.34 -2.82
N GLU A 185 -4.50 -12.77 -3.59
CA GLU A 185 -4.20 -12.33 -4.96
C GLU A 185 -3.25 -11.13 -4.96
N ALA A 186 -3.47 -10.15 -4.07
CA ALA A 186 -2.59 -9.00 -3.91
C ALA A 186 -1.16 -9.44 -3.51
N ASP A 187 -1.03 -10.41 -2.60
CA ASP A 187 0.26 -10.99 -2.20
C ASP A 187 0.95 -11.71 -3.37
N ARG A 188 0.20 -12.47 -4.17
CA ARG A 188 0.74 -13.14 -5.37
C ARG A 188 1.24 -12.14 -6.41
N LEU A 189 0.45 -11.10 -6.69
CA LEU A 189 0.83 -10.05 -7.65
C LEU A 189 2.06 -9.28 -7.20
N ARG A 190 2.19 -9.05 -5.88
CA ARG A 190 3.41 -8.47 -5.28
C ARG A 190 4.61 -9.41 -5.49
N ALA A 191 4.49 -10.68 -5.13
CA ALA A 191 5.58 -11.66 -5.22
C ALA A 191 6.05 -11.89 -6.67
N ALA A 192 5.16 -11.79 -7.66
CA ALA A 192 5.49 -11.98 -9.07
C ALA A 192 6.18 -10.77 -9.73
N ARG A 193 6.26 -9.61 -9.06
CA ARG A 193 6.74 -8.38 -9.67
C ARG A 193 8.27 -8.27 -9.56
N PRO A 194 9.01 -8.17 -10.68
CA PRO A 194 10.47 -8.04 -10.65
C PRO A 194 10.87 -6.73 -9.97
N ARG A 195 11.85 -6.79 -9.06
CA ARG A 195 12.44 -5.59 -8.45
C ARG A 195 13.13 -4.79 -9.54
N PRO A 196 12.80 -3.50 -9.76
CA PRO A 196 13.50 -2.70 -10.75
C PRO A 196 14.95 -2.51 -10.32
N HIS A 197 15.88 -3.07 -11.10
CA HIS A 197 17.30 -2.77 -10.99
C HIS A 197 17.54 -1.41 -11.63
N VAL A 198 17.74 -0.37 -10.82
CA VAL A 198 18.10 0.96 -11.33
C VAL A 198 19.59 0.94 -11.61
N GLU A 199 19.97 0.82 -12.87
CA GLU A 199 21.35 1.08 -13.31
C GLU A 199 21.57 2.59 -13.27
N LEU A 200 22.28 3.04 -12.23
CA LEU A 200 22.81 4.41 -12.21
C LEU A 200 23.82 4.50 -13.35
N PHE A 201 23.55 5.38 -14.32
CA PHE A 201 24.55 5.75 -15.32
C PHE A 201 25.75 6.35 -14.59
N ALA A 202 26.77 5.52 -14.31
CA ALA A 202 28.05 6.00 -13.85
C ALA A 202 28.61 6.85 -14.99
N ALA A 203 28.49 8.17 -14.87
CA ALA A 203 29.29 9.09 -15.65
C ALA A 203 30.74 8.65 -15.45
N LYS A 204 31.35 8.15 -16.52
CA LYS A 204 32.72 7.68 -16.58
C LYS A 204 33.62 8.82 -16.10
N ARG A 205 33.92 8.87 -14.81
CA ARG A 205 34.84 9.83 -14.23
C ARG A 205 36.21 9.48 -14.84
N PRO A 206 36.84 10.37 -15.63
CA PRO A 206 38.20 10.11 -16.06
C PRO A 206 39.06 9.99 -14.80
N ALA A 207 39.86 8.92 -14.74
CA ALA A 207 40.76 8.70 -13.62
C ALA A 207 41.67 9.92 -13.47
N ALA A 208 41.59 10.59 -12.33
CA ALA A 208 42.53 11.64 -12.00
C ALA A 208 43.93 11.02 -11.88
N PRO A 209 44.99 11.62 -12.47
CA PRO A 209 46.34 11.10 -12.35
C PRO A 209 46.77 11.11 -10.88
N GLN A 210 47.25 9.97 -10.39
CA GLN A 210 47.80 9.86 -9.04
C GLN A 210 49.05 10.74 -8.92
N PRO A 211 49.17 11.60 -7.89
CA PRO A 211 50.42 12.33 -7.66
C PRO A 211 51.53 11.34 -7.25
N ALA A 212 52.67 11.43 -7.93
CA ALA A 212 53.85 10.62 -7.65
C ALA A 212 54.31 10.82 -6.20
N ARG A 213 54.48 9.71 -5.47
CA ARG A 213 55.09 9.73 -4.13
C ARG A 213 56.57 10.12 -4.24
N PRO A 214 57.07 11.09 -3.46
CA PRO A 214 58.50 11.37 -3.44
C PRO A 214 59.26 10.19 -2.82
N ARG A 215 60.22 9.66 -3.56
CA ARG A 215 61.16 8.62 -3.12
C ARG A 215 62.17 9.27 -2.17
N ILE A 216 62.13 8.92 -0.90
CA ILE A 216 63.22 9.22 0.05
C ILE A 216 64.16 8.01 -0.01
N GLU A 217 65.30 8.16 -0.65
CA GLU A 217 66.39 7.17 -0.63
C GLU A 217 67.21 7.37 0.65
N LEU A 218 67.14 6.40 1.56
CA LEU A 218 68.03 6.34 2.71
C LEU A 218 69.21 5.40 2.37
N PHE A 219 70.37 6.00 2.17
CA PHE A 219 71.65 5.33 2.01
C PHE A 219 72.07 4.62 3.30
N GLY A 220 72.50 3.35 3.22
CA GLY A 220 73.43 2.80 4.22
C GLY A 220 73.31 1.30 4.51
N ALA A 221 74.47 0.64 4.42
CA ALA A 221 74.84 -0.68 4.94
C ALA A 221 74.47 -1.93 4.12
N ARG A 222 75.50 -2.43 3.44
CA ARG A 222 75.65 -3.73 2.76
C ARG A 222 75.59 -4.90 3.76
N GLY A 223 75.17 -6.08 3.27
CA GLY A 223 75.73 -7.34 3.77
C GLY A 223 74.85 -8.59 3.68
N ALA A 224 75.13 -9.42 2.68
CA ALA A 224 75.08 -10.90 2.65
C ALA A 224 73.73 -11.66 2.78
N ALA A 225 73.55 -12.57 1.82
CA ALA A 225 72.54 -13.64 1.77
C ALA A 225 73.05 -14.93 2.48
N PRO A 226 72.45 -16.11 2.26
CA PRO A 226 71.26 -16.63 2.94
C PRO A 226 71.56 -17.94 3.69
N GLY A 227 70.65 -18.41 4.55
CA GLY A 227 70.65 -19.82 4.94
C GLY A 227 69.96 -20.14 6.26
N GLY A 228 69.38 -21.33 6.31
CA GLY A 228 69.26 -22.09 7.56
C GLY A 228 67.84 -22.33 8.05
N ALA A 229 67.32 -23.49 7.68
CA ALA A 229 66.18 -24.15 8.31
C ALA A 229 66.40 -24.38 9.81
N GLY A 230 65.31 -24.46 10.59
CA GLY A 230 65.35 -25.03 11.92
C GLY A 230 64.15 -24.72 12.81
N GLY A 231 63.30 -25.74 13.02
CA GLY A 231 62.90 -26.16 14.37
C GLY A 231 61.85 -25.36 15.15
N SER A 232 60.61 -25.85 15.08
CA SER A 232 59.69 -26.14 16.20
C SER A 232 59.85 -25.44 17.57
N SER A 233 58.78 -24.79 18.01
CA SER A 233 58.09 -24.82 19.33
C SER A 233 57.29 -23.51 19.43
N GLY A 234 56.04 -23.44 19.87
CA GLY A 234 55.42 -24.07 21.01
C GLY A 234 54.95 -22.97 21.97
N SER A 235 53.67 -23.00 22.33
CA SER A 235 53.01 -22.32 23.46
C SER A 235 52.45 -20.90 23.29
N ARG A 236 51.12 -20.80 23.52
CA ARG A 236 50.40 -19.94 24.49
C ARG A 236 48.89 -20.09 24.18
N ALA A 237 48.12 -20.90 24.91
CA ALA A 237 47.60 -20.73 26.28
C ALA A 237 46.56 -19.58 26.44
N ALA A 238 45.40 -19.99 27.01
CA ALA A 238 44.40 -19.20 27.76
C ALA A 238 43.42 -18.31 26.95
N ASN A 239 42.12 -18.15 27.28
CA ASN A 239 41.10 -18.85 28.08
C ASN A 239 39.74 -18.11 27.79
N PRO A 240 38.58 -18.45 28.39
CA PRO A 240 37.24 -18.44 27.76
C PRO A 240 36.38 -17.21 28.10
N PRO A 241 35.13 -17.10 27.59
CA PRO A 241 34.17 -16.14 28.14
C PRO A 241 33.31 -16.75 29.26
N ALA A 242 33.16 -15.95 30.32
CA ALA A 242 32.38 -16.17 31.53
C ALA A 242 30.86 -16.06 31.32
N GLY A 243 30.10 -16.72 32.20
CA GLY A 243 28.65 -16.63 32.28
C GLY A 243 28.12 -15.44 33.12
N SER A 244 26.90 -15.00 32.75
CA SER A 244 25.67 -14.62 33.52
C SER A 244 25.80 -14.33 35.03
N PRO A 245 24.96 -13.46 35.68
CA PRO A 245 23.52 -13.74 35.88
C PRO A 245 22.53 -12.58 36.26
N TYR A 246 21.23 -12.95 36.43
CA TYR A 246 20.08 -12.32 37.15
C TYR A 246 19.32 -11.13 36.47
N ALA A 247 17.99 -10.95 36.55
CA ALA A 247 16.80 -11.58 37.19
C ALA A 247 15.54 -11.10 36.40
N ALA A 248 14.36 -11.75 36.36
CA ALA A 248 13.32 -11.79 37.40
C ALA A 248 12.09 -12.55 36.81
N ASN A 249 11.64 -13.68 37.40
CA ASN A 249 10.61 -13.88 38.43
C ASN A 249 9.17 -14.16 37.93
N LEU A 250 8.59 -15.19 38.54
CA LEU A 250 7.31 -15.86 38.28
C LEU A 250 6.14 -15.31 39.14
N SER A 251 4.92 -15.52 38.61
CA SER A 251 3.67 -15.96 39.29
C SER A 251 2.69 -14.96 39.92
N ARG A 252 1.42 -15.03 39.47
CA ARG A 252 0.12 -15.12 40.21
C ARG A 252 -0.98 -15.52 39.19
N LYS A 253 -1.58 -16.72 39.23
CA LYS A 253 -2.86 -17.15 39.90
C LYS A 253 -4.02 -16.15 39.72
N GLN A 254 -5.14 -16.45 39.04
CA GLN A 254 -6.27 -17.41 39.22
C GLN A 254 -7.53 -16.76 39.85
N GLU A 255 -8.67 -17.02 39.20
CA GLU A 255 -10.06 -17.20 39.71
C GLU A 255 -11.06 -16.03 39.86
N ALA A 256 -12.31 -16.43 39.55
CA ALA A 256 -13.65 -15.84 39.71
C ALA A 256 -14.16 -14.89 38.61
#